data_AF-A0AAU7BD59-F1
#
_entry.id   AF-A0AAU7BD59-F1
#
_cell.length_a   1.000
_cell.length_b   1.000
_cell.length_c   1.000
_cell.angle_alpha   90.00
_cell.angle_beta   90.00
_cell.angle_gamma   90.00
#
_symmetry.space_group_name_H-M   'P 1'
#
loop_
_entity.id
_entity.type
_entity.pdbx_description
1 polymer ?
#
loop_
_entity_poly.entity_id
_entity_poly.type
_entity_poly.pdbx_seq_one_letter_code
_entity_poly.pdbx_strand_id
1 'polypeptide(L)'
;MKNLKGAFLDSALKKIALDMIAVQETGLAIDVTDTLRNLNNKHKLVPTEEFESLKNDVHLSIAYERGRKLKSMSTAGYCRYRAEPHVEAAMETMNRLGTLFNAPEEKTS
;
A
#
# COMPACT_ATOMS: atom_id res chain seq x y z
N MET A 1 -3.08 5.28 -23.32
CA MET A 1 -2.52 5.69 -22.01
C MET A 1 -2.03 4.44 -21.29
N LYS A 2 -0.92 4.54 -20.53
CA LYS A 2 -0.54 3.48 -19.59
C LYS A 2 -1.37 3.66 -18.32
N ASN A 3 -2.15 2.66 -17.93
CA ASN A 3 -3.03 2.75 -16.76
C ASN A 3 -2.28 2.31 -15.50
N LEU A 4 -2.52 3.01 -14.39
CA LEU A 4 -2.04 2.59 -13.07
C LEU A 4 -2.82 1.35 -12.62
N LYS A 5 -2.14 0.43 -11.94
CA LYS A 5 -2.74 -0.81 -11.40
C LYS A 5 -2.11 -1.16 -10.05
N GLY A 6 -2.85 -1.90 -9.23
CA GLY A 6 -2.40 -2.38 -7.92
C GLY A 6 -1.91 -1.26 -7.02
N ALA A 7 -0.78 -1.48 -6.33
CA ALA A 7 -0.25 -0.56 -5.32
C ALA A 7 -0.05 0.89 -5.82
N PHE A 8 0.26 1.10 -7.10
CA PHE A 8 0.39 2.44 -7.66
C PHE A 8 -0.96 3.16 -7.80
N LEU A 9 -2.01 2.42 -8.17
CA LEU A 9 -3.37 2.96 -8.21
C LEU A 9 -3.84 3.31 -6.79
N ASP A 10 -3.65 2.38 -5.85
CA ASP A 10 -4.00 2.59 -4.44
C ASP A 10 -3.28 3.82 -3.86
N SER A 11 -1.99 3.97 -4.17
CA SER A 11 -1.21 5.13 -3.75
C SER A 11 -1.71 6.44 -4.35
N ALA A 12 -2.15 6.44 -5.61
CA ALA A 12 -2.66 7.64 -6.27
C ALA A 12 -4.01 8.06 -5.67
N LEU A 13 -4.95 7.11 -5.50
CA LEU A 13 -6.24 7.35 -4.87
C LEU A 13 -6.09 7.88 -3.44
N LYS A 14 -5.18 7.26 -2.67
CA LYS A 14 -4.84 7.72 -1.32
C LYS A 14 -4.28 9.14 -1.35
N LYS A 15 -3.40 9.47 -2.28
CA LYS A 15 -2.81 10.81 -2.36
C LYS A 15 -3.87 11.87 -2.65
N ILE A 16 -4.77 11.62 -3.59
CA ILE A 16 -5.90 12.52 -3.90
C ILE A 16 -6.76 12.73 -2.65
N ALA A 17 -7.10 11.66 -1.94
CA ALA A 17 -7.89 11.74 -0.71
C ALA A 17 -7.20 12.57 0.38
N LEU A 18 -5.89 12.38 0.59
CA LEU A 18 -5.12 13.13 1.57
C LEU A 18 -5.05 14.62 1.24
N ASP A 19 -4.89 14.97 -0.05
CA ASP A 19 -4.87 16.37 -0.48
C ASP A 19 -6.23 17.03 -0.23
N MET A 20 -7.33 16.32 -0.49
CA MET A 20 -8.69 16.79 -0.19
C MET A 20 -8.92 16.98 1.32
N ILE A 21 -8.46 16.03 2.15
CA ILE A 21 -8.55 16.14 3.60
C ILE A 21 -7.75 17.36 4.10
N ALA A 22 -6.51 17.53 3.62
CA ALA A 22 -5.65 18.63 4.02
C ALA A 22 -6.28 19.99 3.71
N VAL A 23 -6.92 20.14 2.54
CA VAL A 23 -7.66 21.36 2.20
C VAL A 23 -8.88 21.56 3.10
N GLN A 24 -9.60 20.50 3.48
CA GLN A 24 -10.72 20.61 4.42
C GLN A 24 -10.26 21.01 5.83
N GLU A 25 -9.08 20.56 6.25
CA GLU A 25 -8.49 20.91 7.55
C GLU A 25 -8.08 22.38 7.66
N THR A 26 -7.89 23.10 6.54
CA THR A 26 -7.64 24.55 6.58
C THR A 26 -8.90 25.38 6.85
N GLY A 27 -10.05 24.73 7.09
CA GLY A 27 -11.34 25.40 7.33
C GLY A 27 -12.11 25.72 6.05
N LEU A 28 -11.63 25.28 4.88
CA LEU A 28 -12.35 25.40 3.61
C LEU A 28 -13.30 24.21 3.44
N ALA A 29 -14.59 24.49 3.30
CA ALA A 29 -15.54 23.47 2.86
C ALA A 29 -15.32 23.23 1.36
N ILE A 30 -14.79 22.06 1.01
CA ILE A 30 -14.69 21.62 -0.39
C ILE A 30 -15.79 20.61 -0.71
N ASP A 31 -16.39 20.78 -1.88
CA ASP A 31 -17.15 19.72 -2.52
C ASP A 31 -16.17 18.76 -3.20
N VAL A 32 -16.07 17.55 -2.63
CA VAL A 32 -15.20 16.49 -3.14
C VAL A 32 -15.59 16.10 -4.57
N THR A 33 -16.88 16.05 -4.88
CA THR A 33 -17.38 15.63 -6.20
C THR A 33 -16.99 16.62 -7.26
N ASP A 34 -17.24 17.92 -7.02
CA ASP A 34 -16.91 18.97 -7.99
C ASP A 34 -15.41 19.14 -8.15
N THR A 35 -14.65 19.05 -7.05
CA THR A 35 -13.19 19.10 -7.10
C THR A 35 -12.64 17.96 -7.93
N LEU A 36 -13.14 16.74 -7.72
CA LEU A 36 -12.70 15.56 -8.46
C LEU A 36 -13.11 15.63 -9.94
N ARG A 37 -14.31 16.16 -10.24
CA ARG A 37 -14.77 16.42 -11.61
C ARG A 37 -13.85 17.39 -12.33
N ASN A 38 -13.48 18.49 -11.68
CA ASN A 38 -12.54 19.48 -12.21
C ASN A 38 -11.15 18.88 -12.43
N LEU A 39 -10.66 18.07 -11.49
CA LEU A 39 -9.41 17.33 -11.62
C LEU A 39 -9.44 16.38 -12.82
N ASN A 40 -10.51 15.59 -12.96
CA ASN A 40 -10.64 14.64 -14.06
C ASN A 40 -10.77 15.35 -15.40
N ASN A 41 -11.48 16.49 -15.46
CA ASN A 41 -11.60 17.29 -16.67
C ASN A 41 -10.25 17.87 -17.11
N LYS A 42 -9.45 18.35 -16.15
CA LYS A 42 -8.14 18.97 -16.39
C LYS A 42 -7.07 17.96 -16.75
N HIS A 43 -7.02 16.83 -16.05
CA HIS A 43 -5.91 15.87 -16.13
C HIS A 43 -6.27 14.57 -16.85
N LYS A 44 -7.54 14.35 -17.18
CA LYS A 44 -8.05 13.13 -17.84
C LYS A 44 -7.59 11.88 -17.08
N LEU A 45 -7.84 11.86 -15.76
CA LEU A 45 -7.39 10.78 -14.87
C LEU A 45 -8.01 9.43 -15.27
N VAL A 46 -9.32 9.45 -15.55
CA VAL A 46 -10.11 8.29 -15.98
C VAL A 46 -11.06 8.68 -17.10
N PRO A 47 -11.48 7.71 -17.94
CA PRO A 47 -12.58 7.89 -18.88
C PRO A 47 -13.86 8.36 -18.19
N THR A 48 -14.75 9.04 -18.93
CA THR A 48 -15.97 9.64 -18.38
C THR A 48 -16.90 8.58 -17.76
N GLU A 49 -16.96 7.41 -18.37
CA GLU A 49 -17.72 6.24 -17.93
C GLU A 49 -17.23 5.65 -16.60
N GLU A 50 -15.96 5.86 -16.25
CA GLU A 50 -15.35 5.38 -15.00
C GLU A 50 -15.31 6.46 -13.90
N PHE A 51 -15.80 7.67 -14.19
CA PHE A 51 -15.76 8.78 -13.23
C PHE A 51 -16.51 8.48 -11.93
N GLU A 52 -17.64 7.79 -12.02
CA GLU A 52 -18.41 7.39 -10.85
C GLU A 52 -17.66 6.39 -9.96
N SER A 53 -16.90 5.47 -10.55
CA SER A 53 -16.02 4.55 -9.82
C SER A 53 -14.90 5.30 -9.12
N LEU A 54 -14.21 6.21 -9.83
CA LEU A 54 -13.17 7.06 -9.24
C LEU A 54 -13.70 7.87 -8.05
N LYS A 55 -14.91 8.43 -8.20
CA LYS A 55 -15.57 9.18 -7.13
C LYS A 55 -15.80 8.32 -5.89
N ASN A 56 -16.33 7.12 -6.06
CA ASN A 56 -16.58 6.20 -4.96
C ASN A 56 -15.27 5.79 -4.26
N ASP A 57 -14.23 5.47 -5.03
CA ASP A 57 -12.93 5.05 -4.49
C ASP A 57 -12.25 6.17 -3.68
N VAL A 58 -12.34 7.42 -4.15
CA VAL A 58 -11.82 8.59 -3.44
C VAL A 58 -12.63 8.85 -2.17
N HIS A 59 -13.96 8.79 -2.21
CA HIS A 59 -14.77 8.92 -1.00
C HIS A 59 -14.47 7.85 0.05
N LEU A 60 -14.31 6.60 -0.39
CA LEU A 60 -13.93 5.49 0.49
C LEU A 60 -12.56 5.74 1.11
N SER A 61 -11.60 6.20 0.31
CA SER A 61 -10.25 6.55 0.78
C SER A 61 -10.28 7.69 1.81
N ILE A 62 -11.10 8.71 1.59
CA ILE A 62 -11.29 9.82 2.55
C ILE A 62 -11.89 9.28 3.87
N ALA A 63 -12.94 8.47 3.79
CA ALA A 63 -13.58 7.89 4.97
C ALA A 63 -12.60 7.00 5.75
N TYR A 64 -11.81 6.20 5.04
CA TYR A 64 -10.79 5.34 5.62
C TYR A 64 -9.70 6.14 6.34
N GLU A 65 -9.14 7.18 5.70
CA GLU A 65 -8.09 8.00 6.31
C GLU A 65 -8.62 8.81 7.50
N ARG A 66 -9.87 9.30 7.47
CA ARG A 66 -10.52 9.95 8.62
C ARG A 66 -10.81 9.00 9.78
N GLY A 67 -11.18 7.76 9.48
CA GLY A 67 -11.44 6.73 10.47
C GLY A 67 -10.16 6.12 11.06
N ARG A 68 -9.00 6.38 10.46
CA ARG A 68 -7.72 5.80 10.88
C ARG A 68 -7.29 6.36 12.24
N LYS A 69 -7.28 5.49 13.25
CA LYS A 69 -6.82 5.82 14.61
C LYS A 69 -5.31 5.75 14.78
N LEU A 70 -4.64 4.89 14.01
CA LEU A 70 -3.20 4.68 14.11
C LEU A 70 -2.45 5.84 13.43
N LYS A 71 -1.74 6.66 14.22
CA LYS A 71 -0.99 7.83 13.72
C LYS A 71 0.45 7.50 13.31
N SER A 72 1.05 6.48 13.92
CA SER A 72 2.44 6.12 13.68
C SER A 72 2.70 4.65 14.02
N MET A 73 3.76 4.09 13.43
CA MET A 73 4.28 2.76 13.73
C MET A 73 5.79 2.88 13.99
N SER A 74 6.33 2.06 14.91
CA SER A 74 7.78 2.01 15.14
C SER A 74 8.50 1.45 13.92
N THR A 75 9.49 2.18 13.42
CA THR A 75 10.38 1.72 12.33
C THR A 75 11.03 0.38 12.69
N ALA A 76 11.51 0.23 13.93
CA ALA A 76 12.11 -1.02 14.38
C ALA A 76 11.11 -2.19 14.34
N GLY A 77 9.86 -1.94 14.74
CA GLY A 77 8.79 -2.94 14.69
C GLY A 77 8.48 -3.37 13.25
N TYR A 78 8.32 -2.41 12.34
CA TYR A 78 8.06 -2.68 10.93
C TYR A 78 9.22 -3.42 10.26
N CYS A 79 10.47 -3.01 10.54
CA CYS A 79 11.65 -3.70 10.02
C CYS A 79 11.74 -5.14 10.52
N ARG A 80 11.45 -5.40 11.80
CA ARG A 80 11.40 -6.76 12.34
C ARG A 80 10.34 -7.61 11.63
N TYR A 81 9.10 -7.11 11.55
CA TYR A 81 8.01 -7.80 10.84
C TYR A 81 8.36 -8.13 9.38
N ARG A 82 9.00 -7.20 8.68
CA ARG A 82 9.44 -7.41 7.29
C ARG A 82 10.61 -8.39 7.16
N ALA A 83 11.51 -8.41 8.14
CA ALA A 83 12.70 -9.26 8.12
C ALA A 83 12.42 -10.70 8.57
N GLU A 84 11.46 -10.89 9.47
CA GLU A 84 11.14 -12.17 10.12
C GLU A 84 10.97 -13.33 9.12
N PRO A 85 10.19 -13.22 8.02
CA PRO A 85 10.07 -14.31 7.05
C PRO A 85 11.38 -14.68 6.36
N HIS A 86 12.26 -13.70 6.15
CA HIS A 86 13.57 -13.92 5.52
C HIS A 86 14.56 -14.56 6.49
N VAL A 87 14.50 -14.17 7.77
CA VAL A 87 15.31 -14.78 8.83
C VAL A 87 14.91 -16.23 9.03
N GLU A 88 13.60 -16.52 9.09
CA GLU A 88 13.07 -17.88 9.18
C GLU A 88 13.51 -18.75 7.99
N ALA A 89 13.35 -18.25 6.76
CA ALA A 89 13.77 -18.97 5.56
C ALA A 89 15.30 -19.23 5.53
N ALA A 90 16.10 -18.26 5.99
CA ALA A 90 17.55 -18.43 6.10
C ALA A 90 17.91 -19.50 7.14
N MET A 91 17.27 -19.48 8.31
CA MET A 91 17.45 -20.49 9.35
C MET A 91 17.06 -21.89 8.86
N GLU A 92 15.94 -22.04 8.18
CA GLU A 92 15.53 -23.33 7.60
C GLU A 92 16.55 -23.84 6.58
N THR A 93 17.06 -22.96 5.72
CA THR A 93 18.09 -23.30 4.73
C THR A 93 19.39 -23.71 5.41
N MET A 94 19.82 -22.98 6.44
CA MET A 94 21.02 -23.31 7.21
C MET A 94 20.87 -24.65 7.94
N ASN A 95 19.71 -24.94 8.52
CA ASN A 95 19.43 -26.22 9.16
C ASN A 95 19.47 -27.37 8.15
N ARG A 96 18.87 -27.22 6.96
CA ARG A 96 18.96 -28.21 5.88
C ARG A 96 20.40 -28.44 5.42
N LEU A 97 21.17 -27.38 5.21
CA LEU A 97 22.60 -27.50 4.85
C LEU A 97 23.39 -28.22 5.95
N GLY A 98 23.17 -27.86 7.22
CA GLY A 98 23.80 -28.52 8.36
C GLY A 98 23.50 -30.01 8.45
N THR A 99 22.30 -30.46 8.05
CA THR A 99 22.00 -31.90 7.98
C THR A 99 22.69 -32.62 6.83
N LEU A 100 22.95 -31.95 5.72
CA LEU A 100 23.66 -32.53 4.57
C LEU A 100 25.16 -32.70 4.84
N PHE A 101 25.78 -31.78 5.58
CA PHE A 101 27.21 -31.84 5.91
C PHE A 101 27.56 -32.71 7.13
N ASN A 102 26.56 -33.15 7.90
CA ASN A 102 26.73 -34.06 9.05
C ASN A 102 26.25 -35.49 8.77
N ALA A 103 26.01 -35.86 7.51
CA ALA A 103 25.73 -37.25 7.16
C ALA A 103 26.97 -38.11 7.52
N PRO A 104 26.82 -39.18 8.34
CA PRO A 104 27.95 -40.02 8.69
C PRO A 104 28.49 -40.67 7.41
N GLU A 105 29.81 -40.57 7.20
CA GLU A 105 30.48 -41.32 6.13
C GLU A 105 30.16 -42.80 6.32
N GLU A 106 29.35 -43.36 5.40
CA GLU A 106 29.17 -44.80 5.30
C GLU A 106 30.55 -45.42 5.05
N LYS A 107 31.12 -46.03 6.10
CA LYS A 107 32.30 -46.87 5.96
C LYS A 107 31.92 -48.05 5.09
N THR A 108 32.30 -48.00 3.81
CA THR A 108 32.29 -49.15 2.93
C THR A 108 33.37 -50.12 3.41
N SER A 109 32.92 -51.27 3.95
CA SER A 109 33.75 -52.45 4.20
C SER A 109 34.07 -53.19 2.90
#